data_AF-A0A8J6V3F9-F1
#
_entry.id   AF-A0A8J6V3F9-F1
#
_cell.length_a   1.000
_cell.length_b   1.000
_cell.length_c   1.000
_cell.angle_alpha   90.00
_cell.angle_beta   90.00
_cell.angle_gamma   90.00
#
_symmetry.space_group_name_H-M   'P 1'
#
loop_
_entity.id
_entity.type
_entity.pdbx_description
1 polymer ?
#
loop_
_entity_poly.entity_id
_entity_poly.type
_entity_poly.pdbx_seq_one_letter_code
_entity_poly.pdbx_strand_id
1 'polypeptide(L)'
;MPPRWPRKPDRNDPAYRRLDDRMNFAMHVAIFAACNSGLWFFHNLQNATWPWAKWVTGIWATVILIHMIYIFGVADYSTPVVESVAATPQGFQPKPKEKTKTTSKKTTKR
;
A
#
# COMPACT_ATOMS: atom_id res chain seq x y z
N MET A 1 22.08 -14.35 -1.67
CA MET A 1 21.95 -13.04 -0.99
C MET A 1 20.48 -12.64 -1.04
N PRO A 2 19.88 -12.10 0.04
CA PRO A 2 18.53 -11.58 -0.05
C PRO A 2 18.49 -10.49 -1.13
N PRO A 3 17.55 -10.52 -2.08
CA PRO A 3 17.35 -9.45 -3.03
C PRO A 3 17.16 -8.12 -2.29
N ARG A 4 18.07 -7.17 -2.51
CA ARG A 4 18.07 -5.87 -1.84
C ARG A 4 17.32 -4.90 -2.74
N TRP A 5 16.31 -4.21 -2.23
CA TRP A 5 15.62 -3.20 -3.03
C TRP A 5 16.60 -2.04 -3.33
N PRO A 6 16.82 -1.65 -4.60
CA PRO A 6 17.86 -0.67 -4.95
C PRO A 6 17.57 0.77 -4.47
N ARG A 7 16.34 1.05 -4.03
CA ARG A 7 15.83 2.38 -3.67
C ARG A 7 14.95 2.31 -2.42
N LYS A 8 14.70 3.42 -1.72
CA LYS A 8 13.72 3.41 -0.62
C LYS A 8 12.33 3.16 -1.23
N PRO A 9 11.57 2.15 -0.79
CA PRO A 9 10.22 1.93 -1.30
C PRO A 9 9.38 3.17 -1.03
N ASP A 10 8.87 3.79 -2.09
CA ASP A 10 7.90 4.89 -2.01
C ASP A 10 6.52 4.32 -2.30
N ARG A 11 5.50 4.82 -1.60
CA ARG A 11 4.11 4.38 -1.76
C ARG A 11 3.56 4.70 -3.15
N ASN A 12 4.21 5.61 -3.87
CA ASN A 12 3.87 5.96 -5.25
C ASN A 12 4.42 4.97 -6.28
N ASP A 13 5.28 4.02 -5.88
CA ASP A 13 5.83 3.01 -6.79
C ASP A 13 4.78 1.92 -7.09
N PRO A 14 4.38 1.71 -8.36
CA PRO A 14 3.43 0.67 -8.72
C PRO A 14 3.88 -0.74 -8.34
N ALA A 15 5.18 -1.02 -8.34
CA ALA A 15 5.71 -2.33 -7.95
C ALA A 15 5.55 -2.57 -6.44
N TYR A 16 5.73 -1.53 -5.63
CA TYR A 16 5.53 -1.61 -4.17
C TYR A 16 4.04 -1.75 -3.83
N ARG A 17 3.17 -0.97 -4.48
CA ARG A 17 1.70 -1.04 -4.28
C ARG A 17 1.13 -2.43 -4.59
N ARG A 18 1.54 -3.04 -5.69
CA ARG A 18 1.14 -4.42 -6.05
C ARG A 18 1.52 -5.43 -4.97
N LEU A 19 2.71 -5.31 -4.40
CA LEU A 19 3.18 -6.23 -3.36
C LEU A 19 2.42 -6.02 -2.04
N ASP A 20 2.25 -4.76 -1.64
CA ASP A 20 1.54 -4.36 -0.42
C ASP A 20 0.08 -4.82 -0.46
N ASP A 21 -0.63 -4.59 -1.56
CA ASP A 21 -2.03 -5.01 -1.73
C ASP A 21 -2.17 -6.54 -1.64
N ARG A 22 -1.25 -7.30 -2.23
CA ARG A 22 -1.25 -8.78 -2.15
C ARG A 22 -0.96 -9.28 -0.75
N MET A 23 -0.03 -8.67 -0.04
CA MET A 23 0.30 -9.03 1.33
C MET A 23 -0.87 -8.72 2.27
N ASN A 24 -1.49 -7.54 2.11
CA ASN A 24 -2.69 -7.18 2.85
C ASN A 24 -3.83 -8.16 2.58
N PHE A 25 -4.06 -8.55 1.32
CA PHE A 25 -5.04 -9.58 0.99
C PHE A 25 -4.73 -10.93 1.68
N ALA A 26 -3.48 -11.39 1.60
CA ALA A 26 -3.06 -12.64 2.24
C ALA A 26 -3.28 -12.60 3.76
N MET A 27 -3.01 -11.46 4.41
CA MET A 27 -3.29 -11.26 5.84
C MET A 27 -4.79 -11.34 6.16
N HIS A 28 -5.65 -10.74 5.33
CA HIS A 28 -7.10 -10.86 5.52
C HIS A 28 -7.58 -12.30 5.38
N VAL A 29 -7.06 -13.04 4.39
CA VAL A 29 -7.36 -14.46 4.20
C VAL A 29 -6.87 -15.28 5.40
N ALA A 30 -5.68 -14.99 5.93
CA ALA A 30 -5.13 -15.70 7.09
C ALA A 30 -5.97 -15.46 8.36
N ILE A 31 -6.35 -14.21 8.63
CA ILE A 31 -7.21 -13.85 9.77
C ILE A 31 -8.57 -14.53 9.62
N PHE A 32 -9.16 -14.46 8.43
CA PHE A 32 -10.41 -15.15 8.13
C PHE A 32 -10.28 -16.65 8.37
N ALA A 33 -9.25 -17.31 7.84
CA ALA A 33 -9.05 -18.74 8.02
C ALA A 33 -8.93 -19.10 9.50
N ALA A 34 -8.08 -18.39 10.26
CA ALA A 34 -7.84 -18.67 11.68
C ALA A 34 -9.08 -18.45 12.56
N CYS A 35 -9.79 -17.33 12.35
CA CYS A 35 -11.00 -17.03 13.12
C CYS A 35 -12.13 -17.99 12.78
N ASN A 36 -12.38 -18.26 11.50
CA ASN A 36 -13.46 -19.14 11.09
C ASN A 36 -13.16 -20.61 11.42
N SER A 37 -11.90 -21.06 11.30
CA SER A 37 -11.52 -22.41 11.71
C SER A 37 -11.71 -22.61 13.21
N GLY A 38 -11.31 -21.63 14.04
CA GLY A 38 -11.51 -21.67 15.48
C GLY A 38 -13.00 -21.68 15.84
N LEU A 39 -13.78 -20.77 15.24
CA LEU A 39 -15.23 -20.69 15.45
C LEU A 39 -15.92 -22.02 15.13
N TRP A 40 -15.62 -22.60 13.96
CA TRP A 40 -16.20 -23.87 13.54
C TRP A 40 -15.69 -25.06 14.37
N PHE A 41 -14.46 -25.04 14.86
CA PHE A 41 -13.96 -26.06 15.78
C PHE A 41 -14.79 -26.11 17.07
N PHE A 42 -15.00 -24.96 17.74
CA PHE A 42 -15.82 -24.90 18.95
C PHE A 42 -17.30 -25.19 18.70
N HIS A 43 -17.82 -24.76 17.54
CA HIS A 43 -19.17 -25.09 17.10
C HIS A 43 -19.41 -26.60 17.07
N ASN A 44 -18.45 -27.36 16.50
CA ASN A 44 -18.51 -28.83 16.46
C ASN A 44 -18.32 -29.44 17.86
N LEU A 45 -17.38 -28.93 18.65
CA LEU A 45 -17.11 -29.46 19.99
C LEU A 45 -18.32 -29.34 20.93
N GLN A 46 -19.05 -28.24 20.84
CA GLN A 46 -20.21 -27.96 21.69
C GLN A 46 -21.54 -28.43 21.10
N ASN A 47 -21.55 -28.98 19.87
CA ASN A 47 -22.76 -29.21 19.08
C ASN A 47 -23.70 -27.97 19.06
N ALA A 48 -23.10 -26.79 19.04
CA ALA A 48 -23.83 -25.54 19.21
C ALA A 48 -24.58 -25.19 17.92
N THR A 49 -25.89 -24.97 17.96
CA THR A 49 -26.66 -24.62 16.75
C THR A 49 -26.75 -23.10 16.59
N TRP A 50 -25.64 -22.43 16.28
CA TRP A 50 -25.62 -20.97 16.06
C TRP A 50 -25.96 -20.60 14.61
N PRO A 51 -27.16 -20.06 14.32
CA PRO A 51 -27.57 -19.76 12.94
C PRO A 51 -26.78 -18.58 12.38
N TRP A 52 -26.41 -17.62 13.23
CA TRP A 52 -25.68 -16.40 12.85
C TRP A 52 -24.25 -16.67 12.38
N ALA A 53 -23.62 -17.77 12.84
CA ALA A 53 -22.24 -18.11 12.46
C ALA A 53 -22.10 -18.33 10.94
N LYS A 54 -23.11 -18.94 10.30
CA LYS A 54 -23.16 -19.15 8.85
C LYS A 54 -23.25 -17.83 8.08
N TRP A 55 -24.02 -16.88 8.59
CA TRP A 55 -24.16 -15.55 7.97
C TRP A 55 -22.89 -14.73 8.11
N VAL A 56 -22.28 -14.71 9.30
CA VAL A 56 -21.01 -13.97 9.52
C VAL A 56 -19.90 -14.54 8.66
N THR A 57 -19.71 -15.86 8.66
CA THR A 57 -18.71 -16.53 7.80
C THR A 57 -18.97 -16.27 6.31
N GLY A 58 -20.23 -16.34 5.85
CA GLY A 58 -20.60 -16.11 4.46
C GLY A 58 -20.42 -14.66 3.99
N ILE A 59 -20.87 -13.67 4.78
CA ILE A 59 -20.70 -12.25 4.46
C ILE A 59 -19.21 -11.90 4.46
N TRP A 60 -18.45 -12.37 5.46
CA TRP A 60 -17.02 -12.09 5.54
C TRP A 60 -16.24 -12.73 4.39
N ALA A 61 -16.58 -13.97 4.01
CA ALA A 61 -16.02 -14.61 2.82
C ALA A 61 -16.30 -13.79 1.55
N THR A 62 -17.52 -13.25 1.42
CA THR A 62 -17.91 -12.40 0.29
C THR A 62 -17.07 -11.13 0.22
N VAL A 63 -16.84 -10.47 1.36
CA VAL A 63 -15.97 -9.27 1.43
C VAL A 63 -14.56 -9.58 0.94
N ILE A 64 -13.99 -10.72 1.35
CA ILE A 64 -12.66 -11.15 0.89
C ILE A 64 -12.66 -11.44 -0.61
N LEU A 65 -13.71 -12.05 -1.13
CA LEU A 65 -13.86 -12.34 -2.56
C LEU A 65 -13.94 -11.05 -3.38
N ILE A 66 -14.68 -10.05 -2.91
CA ILE A 66 -14.70 -8.70 -3.51
C ILE A 66 -13.30 -8.08 -3.47
N HIS A 67 -12.60 -8.18 -2.34
CA HIS A 67 -11.24 -7.64 -2.21
C HIS A 67 -10.25 -8.33 -3.17
N MET A 68 -10.39 -9.64 -3.37
CA MET A 68 -9.63 -10.40 -4.35
C MET A 68 -9.87 -9.87 -5.77
N ILE A 69 -11.13 -9.72 -6.17
CA ILE A 69 -11.50 -9.22 -7.51
C ILE A 69 -10.95 -7.81 -7.73
N TYR A 70 -11.01 -6.95 -6.71
CA TYR A 70 -10.49 -5.59 -6.79
C TYR A 70 -8.98 -5.57 -7.10
N ILE A 71 -8.18 -6.36 -6.37
CA ILE A 71 -6.71 -6.37 -6.53
C ILE A 71 -6.29 -7.02 -7.85
N PHE A 72 -6.94 -8.10 -8.27
CA PHE A 72 -6.55 -8.85 -9.46
C PHE A 72 -7.13 -8.31 -10.77
N GLY A 73 -8.34 -7.74 -10.73
CA GLY A 73 -9.07 -7.33 -11.93
C GLY A 73 -9.12 -5.83 -12.17
N VAL A 74 -9.17 -5.01 -11.12
CA VAL A 74 -9.47 -3.57 -11.24
C VAL A 74 -8.24 -2.70 -10.99
N ALA A 75 -7.30 -3.18 -10.18
CA ALA A 75 -6.15 -2.39 -9.80
C ALA A 75 -5.20 -2.16 -10.99
N ASP A 76 -5.29 -0.98 -11.59
CA ASP A 76 -4.33 -0.50 -12.57
C ASP A 76 -3.12 0.09 -11.85
N TYR A 77 -1.95 -0.44 -12.19
CA TYR A 77 -0.66 -0.01 -11.66
C TYR A 77 0.29 0.38 -12.81
N SER A 78 -0.24 0.73 -13.99
CA SER A 78 0.54 1.06 -15.18
C SER A 78 1.13 2.46 -15.14
N THR A 79 0.51 3.42 -14.43
CA THR A 79 0.97 4.80 -14.38
C THR A 79 1.76 5.11 -13.09
N PRO A 80 3.06 5.45 -13.17
CA PRO A 80 3.70 6.16 -12.08
C PRO A 80 3.01 7.52 -11.92
N VAL A 81 2.62 7.87 -10.68
CA VAL A 81 1.87 9.11 -10.35
C VAL A 81 2.58 10.40 -10.81
N VAL A 82 3.84 10.31 -11.23
CA VAL A 82 4.64 11.43 -11.76
C VAL A 82 4.00 12.06 -13.01
N GLU A 83 3.28 11.28 -13.83
CA GLU A 83 2.66 11.80 -15.06
C GLU A 83 1.37 12.59 -14.81
N SER A 84 0.62 12.26 -13.75
CA SER A 84 -0.64 12.96 -13.42
C SER A 84 -0.43 14.31 -12.73
N VAL A 85 0.79 14.62 -12.28
CA VAL A 85 1.13 15.95 -11.72
C VAL A 85 1.59 16.92 -12.82
N ALA A 86 1.91 16.43 -14.02
CA ALA A 86 2.33 17.28 -15.14
C ALA A 86 1.18 18.09 -15.78
N ALA A 87 -0.09 17.78 -15.45
CA ALA A 87 -1.26 18.42 -16.07
C ALA A 87 -1.92 19.54 -15.23
N THR A 88 -1.34 19.96 -14.10
CA THR A 88 -1.86 21.11 -13.32
C THR A 88 -0.72 21.98 -12.79
N PRO A 89 -0.50 23.21 -13.30
CA PRO A 89 0.43 24.14 -12.67
C PRO A 89 -0.30 24.88 -11.55
N GLN A 90 -0.44 24.25 -10.38
CA GLN A 90 -0.90 24.98 -9.20
C GLN A 90 0.03 24.75 -8.00
N GLY A 91 0.94 25.70 -7.85
CA GLY A 91 1.10 26.41 -6.58
C GLY A 91 1.93 25.74 -5.49
N PHE A 92 3.25 25.92 -5.56
CA PHE A 92 4.04 26.59 -4.52
C PHE A 92 5.45 26.86 -5.06
N GLN A 93 5.73 28.13 -5.35
CA GLN A 93 7.07 28.63 -5.72
C GLN A 93 7.87 28.89 -4.42
N PRO A 94 8.90 28.10 -4.07
CA PRO A 94 9.89 28.59 -3.12
C PRO A 94 10.74 29.68 -3.82
N LYS A 95 10.77 30.86 -3.19
CA LYS A 95 11.47 32.08 -3.63
C LYS A 95 12.87 31.82 -4.21
N PRO A 96 13.35 32.66 -5.16
CA PRO A 96 14.69 32.51 -5.72
C PRO A 96 15.74 32.64 -4.61
N LYS A 97 16.61 31.63 -4.46
CA LYS A 97 17.80 31.75 -3.62
C LYS A 97 18.71 32.80 -4.24
N GLU A 98 18.66 34.00 -3.68
CA GLU A 98 19.57 35.10 -3.94
C GLU A 98 21.01 34.61 -3.71
N LYS A 99 21.79 34.51 -4.79
CA LYS A 99 23.22 34.23 -4.72
C LYS A 99 23.91 35.47 -4.17
N THR A 100 24.06 35.55 -2.85
CA THR A 100 24.98 36.48 -2.21
C THR A 100 26.40 36.19 -2.74
N LYS A 101 26.86 36.99 -3.70
CA LYS A 101 28.27 37.02 -4.11
C LYS A 101 29.08 37.50 -2.90
N THR A 102 29.70 36.58 -2.19
CA THR A 102 30.78 36.89 -1.24
C THR A 102 31.99 37.38 -2.03
N THR A 103 32.07 38.69 -2.23
CA THR A 103 33.31 39.35 -2.64
C THR A 103 34.25 39.34 -1.44
N SER A 104 35.17 38.38 -1.39
CA SER A 104 36.31 38.43 -0.46
C SER A 104 37.61 38.38 -1.23
N LYS A 105 38.32 39.51 -1.14
CA LYS A 105 39.68 39.82 -1.59
C LYS A 105 40.62 38.62 -1.61
N LYS A 106 41.32 38.43 -2.74
CA LYS A 106 42.60 37.72 -2.77
C LYS A 106 43.67 38.58 -3.46
N THR A 107 44.65 38.95 -2.65
CA THR A 107 45.93 39.62 -2.84
C THR A 107 46.70 39.26 -4.11
N THR A 108 47.34 40.26 -4.75
CA THR A 108 48.55 40.16 -5.61
C THR A 108 49.19 41.56 -5.56
N LYS A 109 50.26 41.84 -4.80
CA LYS A 109 51.68 41.47 -4.94
C LYS A 109 52.30 41.89 -6.28
N ARG A 110 52.60 43.18 -6.43
CA ARG A 110 53.90 43.72 -6.87
C ARG A 110 53.92 45.23 -6.71
#